data_AF-A0A173QZ38-F1
#
_entry.id   AF-A0A173QZ38-F1
#
_cell.length_a   1.000
_cell.length_b   1.000
_cell.length_c   1.000
_cell.angle_alpha   90.00
_cell.angle_beta   90.00
_cell.angle_gamma   90.00
#
_symmetry.space_group_name_H-M   'P 1'
#
loop_
_entity.id
_entity.type
_entity.pdbx_description
1 polymer ?
#
loop_
_entity_poly.entity_id
_entity_poly.type
_entity_poly.pdbx_seq_one_letter_code
_entity_poly.pdbx_strand_id
1 'polypeptide(L)'
;MIIIIDEASEKLASFYYHDEIFKLQWRSVAGKASMSEELQEKLYGALLGKLLDELQKKLPDEQQNNLCVYEIENNSGYTEYADNTAKANTGNLRKPKAPADYIWIVSNRQQKQIADSLGIASVGEPQCGTRYAVESLAELDIEYLERVRRRYNHIPWDIGETDRCLIRELSLSDLPALYELYDKPGMTDFVEPLYDYETELEYQKAYIENMYGFYEYGMWLVFSKETGKLIGRAGLEHDELGYMIAPEFQNQGYATEVCRFIIEYARENTDFEELYCRIDERNEASVRLAKKLGFTNSGNVDDDINASIYRKNIKNNEKH
;
A
#
# COMPACT_ATOMS: atom_id res chain seq x y z
N MET A 1 13.71 3.00 -5.12
CA MET A 1 14.28 4.03 -6.01
C MET A 1 13.17 4.85 -6.66
N ILE A 2 12.85 6.01 -6.11
CA ILE A 2 11.73 6.84 -6.59
C ILE A 2 12.18 7.64 -7.83
N ILE A 3 11.34 7.71 -8.87
CA ILE A 3 11.61 8.57 -10.02
C ILE A 3 10.49 9.63 -10.08
N ILE A 4 10.89 10.89 -10.24
CA ILE A 4 9.98 12.03 -10.34
C ILE A 4 10.27 12.70 -11.69
N ILE A 5 9.33 12.63 -12.63
CA ILE A 5 9.59 13.05 -14.00
C ILE A 5 8.76 14.30 -14.32
N ASP A 6 9.44 15.44 -14.44
CA ASP A 6 8.82 16.75 -14.69
C ASP A 6 8.41 16.97 -16.16
N GLU A 7 7.62 18.02 -16.41
CA GLU A 7 6.98 18.43 -17.67
C GLU A 7 7.91 18.39 -18.90
N ALA A 8 9.22 18.65 -18.75
CA ALA A 8 10.20 18.61 -19.85
C ALA A 8 10.30 17.23 -20.57
N SER A 9 9.87 16.15 -19.91
CA SER A 9 9.95 14.78 -20.44
C SER A 9 8.90 14.47 -21.51
N GLU A 10 7.90 15.33 -21.69
CA GLU A 10 6.90 15.21 -22.76
C GLU A 10 7.53 15.32 -24.16
N LYS A 11 8.64 16.05 -24.30
CA LYS A 11 9.43 16.16 -25.55
C LYS A 11 10.30 14.93 -25.88
N LEU A 12 10.31 13.89 -25.07
CA LEU A 12 11.00 12.61 -25.36
C LEU A 12 10.03 11.48 -25.73
N ALA A 13 8.76 11.61 -25.35
CA ALA A 13 7.69 10.73 -25.83
C ALA A 13 7.31 10.99 -27.32
N SER A 14 7.78 12.09 -27.90
CA SER A 14 7.41 12.57 -29.24
C SER A 14 8.10 11.87 -30.42
N PHE A 15 8.87 10.79 -30.19
CA PHE A 15 9.80 10.28 -31.19
C PHE A 15 9.75 8.77 -31.52
N TYR A 16 9.42 7.88 -30.57
CA TYR A 16 9.61 6.44 -30.77
C TYR A 16 8.45 5.56 -30.31
N TYR A 17 7.36 5.59 -31.06
CA TYR A 17 6.68 4.35 -31.46
C TYR A 17 7.26 3.88 -32.79
N HIS A 18 8.46 3.29 -32.75
CA HIS A 18 8.94 2.24 -33.67
C HIS A 18 10.33 1.77 -33.19
N ASP A 19 10.36 0.60 -32.56
CA ASP A 19 11.52 -0.17 -32.06
C ASP A 19 12.94 0.39 -32.33
N GLU A 20 13.53 1.05 -31.32
CA GLU A 20 14.75 0.54 -30.64
C GLU A 20 15.09 1.34 -29.35
N ILE A 21 14.97 0.65 -28.20
CA ILE A 21 15.61 0.91 -26.89
C ILE A 21 15.71 2.40 -26.44
N PHE A 22 14.66 2.84 -25.74
CA PHE A 22 14.66 4.07 -24.92
C PHE A 22 15.78 4.02 -23.86
N LYS A 23 16.86 4.79 -24.03
CA LYS A 23 17.97 4.90 -23.06
C LYS A 23 17.81 6.16 -22.21
N LEU A 24 17.11 6.04 -21.07
CA LEU A 24 17.10 7.10 -20.06
C LEU A 24 18.50 7.31 -19.47
N GLN A 25 18.91 8.58 -19.33
CA GLN A 25 20.07 8.96 -18.54
C GLN A 25 19.59 9.60 -17.24
N TRP A 26 20.11 9.07 -16.12
CA TRP A 26 19.69 9.41 -14.77
C TRP A 26 20.64 10.43 -14.16
N ARG A 27 20.12 11.48 -13.50
CA ARG A 27 20.93 12.50 -12.84
C ARG A 27 20.50 12.68 -11.38
N SER A 28 21.46 12.55 -10.46
CA SER A 28 21.26 12.90 -9.04
C SER A 28 21.19 14.42 -8.90
N VAL A 29 20.19 14.93 -8.19
CA VAL A 29 19.94 16.37 -8.04
C VAL A 29 20.77 16.94 -6.90
N ALA A 30 21.62 17.92 -7.24
CA ALA A 30 22.31 18.78 -6.28
C ALA A 30 22.76 20.10 -6.94
N GLY A 31 21.95 21.18 -6.82
CA GLY A 31 22.45 22.57 -6.94
C GLY A 31 21.74 23.59 -7.87
N LYS A 32 20.85 24.42 -7.28
CA LYS A 32 20.55 25.88 -7.48
C LYS A 32 20.44 26.59 -8.87
N ALA A 33 19.31 27.33 -8.97
CA ALA A 33 19.07 28.71 -9.55
C ALA A 33 18.77 28.84 -11.08
N SER A 34 18.06 29.86 -11.65
CA SER A 34 17.44 31.15 -11.21
C SER A 34 16.25 31.60 -12.13
N MET A 35 15.54 32.72 -11.91
CA MET A 35 14.16 33.02 -12.41
C MET A 35 13.94 34.12 -13.50
N SER A 36 13.01 33.90 -14.45
CA SER A 36 12.05 34.92 -15.01
C SER A 36 10.97 34.38 -15.98
N GLU A 37 9.73 34.25 -15.53
CA GLU A 37 8.51 33.95 -16.32
C GLU A 37 8.11 32.48 -16.64
N GLU A 38 8.94 31.45 -16.89
CA GLU A 38 10.07 30.92 -16.09
C GLU A 38 9.98 31.17 -14.55
N LEU A 39 8.76 31.52 -14.09
CA LEU A 39 8.32 31.88 -12.73
C LEU A 39 6.96 31.24 -12.42
N GLN A 40 6.14 30.93 -13.44
CA GLN A 40 5.04 29.95 -13.33
C GLN A 40 5.53 28.51 -13.57
N GLU A 41 6.34 28.28 -14.61
CA GLU A 41 7.12 27.02 -14.75
C GLU A 41 8.06 26.80 -13.55
N LYS A 42 8.55 27.86 -12.88
CA LYS A 42 9.23 27.72 -11.58
C LYS A 42 8.32 27.77 -10.37
N LEU A 43 7.02 28.04 -10.49
CA LEU A 43 6.11 27.73 -9.40
C LEU A 43 5.85 26.23 -9.37
N TYR A 44 5.63 25.60 -10.53
CA TYR A 44 5.50 24.15 -10.66
C TYR A 44 6.83 23.41 -10.52
N GLY A 45 7.86 23.78 -11.28
CA GLY A 45 9.21 23.19 -11.18
C GLY A 45 9.94 23.49 -9.87
N ALA A 46 9.62 24.58 -9.15
CA ALA A 46 10.06 24.73 -7.75
C ALA A 46 9.03 24.26 -6.72
N LEU A 47 7.81 23.85 -7.10
CA LEU A 47 6.97 22.97 -6.27
C LEU A 47 7.53 21.56 -6.33
N LEU A 48 7.82 21.04 -7.53
CA LEU A 48 8.44 19.73 -7.74
C LEU A 48 9.87 19.70 -7.22
N GLY A 49 10.66 20.75 -7.44
CA GLY A 49 11.99 20.92 -6.88
C GLY A 49 11.99 21.08 -5.36
N LYS A 50 11.02 21.80 -4.77
CA LYS A 50 10.83 21.81 -3.30
C LYS A 50 10.35 20.47 -2.79
N LEU A 51 9.46 19.78 -3.50
CA LEU A 51 8.98 18.45 -3.16
C LEU A 51 10.14 17.46 -3.19
N LEU A 52 11.04 17.54 -4.18
CA LEU A 52 12.31 16.80 -4.23
C LEU A 52 13.16 17.10 -2.99
N ASP A 53 13.40 18.39 -2.72
CA ASP A 53 14.15 18.89 -1.58
C ASP A 53 13.54 18.48 -0.23
N GLU A 54 12.21 18.37 -0.14
CA GLU A 54 11.47 18.01 1.07
C GLU A 54 11.42 16.50 1.25
N LEU A 55 11.12 15.71 0.21
CA LEU A 55 11.24 14.25 0.23
C LEU A 55 12.67 13.85 0.60
N GLN A 56 13.68 14.47 -0.01
CA GLN A 56 15.08 14.16 0.24
C GLN A 56 15.59 14.64 1.62
N LYS A 57 14.91 15.62 2.26
CA LYS A 57 15.11 15.96 3.69
C LYS A 57 14.33 15.06 4.65
N LYS A 58 13.19 14.51 4.22
CA LYS A 58 12.38 13.53 4.99
C LYS A 58 13.01 12.14 5.01
N LEU A 59 14.03 11.89 4.17
CA LEU A 59 14.75 10.61 4.04
C LEU A 59 15.68 10.33 5.24
N PRO A 60 15.40 9.29 6.06
CA PRO A 60 16.33 8.87 7.10
C PRO A 60 17.68 8.42 6.50
N ASP A 61 18.79 8.67 7.20
CA ASP A 61 20.14 8.39 6.71
C ASP A 61 20.35 6.92 6.28
N GLU A 62 19.64 5.97 6.89
CA GLU A 62 19.68 4.55 6.52
C GLU A 62 18.94 4.24 5.20
N GLN A 63 17.91 5.02 4.83
CA GLN A 63 17.16 4.82 3.58
C GLN A 63 17.74 5.57 2.38
N GLN A 64 18.60 6.58 2.59
CA GLN A 64 19.28 7.35 1.53
C GLN A 64 20.05 6.47 0.52
N ASN A 65 20.47 5.26 0.92
CA ASN A 65 21.16 4.32 0.04
C ASN A 65 20.23 3.48 -0.87
N ASN A 66 18.94 3.33 -0.54
CA ASN A 66 17.99 2.47 -1.26
C ASN A 66 16.98 3.27 -2.10
N LEU A 67 16.83 4.56 -1.80
CA LEU A 67 15.74 5.39 -2.28
C LEU A 67 16.26 6.71 -2.85
N CYS A 68 17.00 6.61 -3.96
CA CYS A 68 17.34 7.78 -4.78
C CYS A 68 16.07 8.37 -5.39
N VAL A 69 16.00 9.71 -5.45
CA VAL A 69 15.03 10.48 -6.23
C VAL A 69 15.74 11.02 -7.47
N TYR A 70 15.15 10.81 -8.65
CA TYR A 70 15.69 11.27 -9.93
C TYR A 70 14.72 12.18 -10.66
N GLU A 71 15.24 13.31 -11.15
CA GLU A 71 14.64 14.18 -12.16
C GLU A 71 15.28 13.89 -13.53
N ILE A 72 14.50 13.98 -14.61
CA ILE A 72 14.96 13.72 -15.98
C ILE A 72 14.84 15.00 -16.82
N GLU A 73 15.98 15.66 -17.01
CA GLU A 73 16.11 16.80 -17.93
C GLU A 73 16.37 16.34 -19.36
N ASN A 74 15.79 17.04 -20.34
CA ASN A 74 15.88 16.69 -21.76
C ASN A 74 17.01 17.46 -22.45
N ASN A 75 18.20 16.85 -22.56
CA ASN A 75 19.34 17.42 -23.30
C ASN A 75 19.11 17.32 -24.82
N SER A 76 18.45 18.33 -25.39
CA SER A 76 18.15 18.43 -26.82
C SER A 76 19.42 18.52 -27.67
N GLY A 77 19.76 17.45 -28.40
CA GLY A 77 21.03 17.38 -29.15
C GLY A 77 21.14 16.31 -30.23
N TYR A 78 20.03 15.81 -30.78
CA TYR A 78 20.04 14.81 -31.85
C TYR A 78 19.32 15.29 -33.12
N THR A 79 19.97 15.11 -34.26
CA THR A 79 19.44 15.41 -35.60
C THR A 79 19.01 14.12 -36.29
N GLU A 80 17.79 14.07 -36.81
CA GLU A 80 17.26 12.89 -37.50
C GLU A 80 18.00 12.56 -38.81
N TYR A 81 18.04 11.26 -39.12
CA TYR A 81 18.07 10.78 -40.50
C TYR A 81 17.13 9.57 -40.60
N ALA A 82 16.06 9.69 -41.38
CA ALA A 82 15.06 8.64 -41.55
C ALA A 82 15.44 7.70 -42.71
N ASP A 83 15.25 6.39 -42.51
CA ASP A 83 15.17 5.44 -43.62
C ASP A 83 14.00 4.46 -43.42
N ASN A 84 13.13 4.37 -44.42
CA ASN A 84 11.76 3.87 -44.30
C ASN A 84 11.59 2.48 -44.93
N THR A 85 12.28 1.45 -44.41
CA THR A 85 12.13 0.07 -44.93
C THR A 85 12.18 -1.05 -43.88
N ALA A 86 11.14 -1.19 -43.04
CA ALA A 86 10.89 -2.44 -42.30
C ALA A 86 9.41 -2.65 -41.90
N LYS A 87 8.54 -3.06 -42.84
CA LYS A 87 7.28 -3.74 -42.48
C LYS A 87 7.54 -5.23 -42.29
N ALA A 88 7.56 -5.72 -41.06
CA ALA A 88 7.06 -7.06 -40.64
C ALA A 88 7.53 -7.44 -39.22
N ASN A 89 6.60 -7.58 -38.27
CA ASN A 89 6.25 -8.89 -37.67
C ASN A 89 5.32 -8.73 -36.45
N THR A 90 4.14 -9.34 -36.52
CA THR A 90 3.24 -9.53 -35.38
C THR A 90 3.69 -10.72 -34.54
N GLY A 91 3.96 -10.51 -33.24
CA GLY A 91 4.20 -11.61 -32.32
C GLY A 91 4.69 -11.13 -30.94
N ASN A 92 3.76 -11.00 -29.99
CA ASN A 92 4.00 -10.73 -28.57
C ASN A 92 5.16 -9.76 -28.26
N LEU A 93 4.87 -8.45 -28.34
CA LEU A 93 5.69 -7.43 -27.68
C LEU A 93 5.90 -7.83 -26.22
N ARG A 94 7.12 -8.29 -25.89
CA ARG A 94 7.58 -8.40 -24.51
C ARG A 94 7.61 -6.99 -23.95
N LYS A 95 6.55 -6.59 -23.22
CA LYS A 95 6.61 -5.38 -22.39
C LYS A 95 7.86 -5.50 -21.51
N PRO A 96 8.85 -4.60 -21.63
CA PRO A 96 10.01 -4.64 -20.76
C PRO A 96 9.51 -4.29 -19.35
N LYS A 97 9.44 -5.29 -18.47
CA LYS A 97 9.07 -5.05 -17.07
C LYS A 97 10.22 -4.27 -16.44
N ALA A 98 9.99 -3.00 -16.11
CA ALA A 98 10.92 -2.23 -15.32
C ALA A 98 11.21 -2.95 -13.99
N PRO A 99 12.41 -2.81 -13.40
CA PRO A 99 12.68 -3.28 -12.05
C PRO A 99 11.60 -2.82 -11.06
N ALA A 100 11.23 -3.70 -10.12
CA ALA A 100 10.15 -3.46 -9.16
C ALA A 100 10.39 -2.27 -8.22
N ASP A 101 11.61 -1.70 -8.25
CA ASP A 101 12.09 -0.68 -7.32
C ASP A 101 11.75 0.75 -7.73
N TYR A 102 10.94 0.92 -8.77
CA TYR A 102 10.55 2.21 -9.35
C TYR A 102 9.07 2.58 -9.16
N ILE A 103 8.85 3.87 -8.91
CA ILE A 103 7.56 4.57 -8.99
C ILE A 103 7.79 5.88 -9.76
N TRP A 104 6.77 6.36 -10.48
CA TRP A 104 6.78 7.56 -11.32
C TRP A 104 5.66 8.51 -10.89
N ILE A 105 6.02 9.70 -10.39
CA ILE A 105 5.05 10.82 -10.24
C ILE A 105 4.74 11.43 -11.61
N VAL A 106 3.49 11.32 -12.07
CA VAL A 106 3.04 11.81 -13.38
C VAL A 106 2.18 13.08 -13.25
N SER A 107 2.40 14.04 -14.15
CA SER A 107 1.60 15.27 -14.26
C SER A 107 0.52 15.19 -15.35
N ASN A 108 0.56 14.20 -16.25
CA ASN A 108 -0.46 14.05 -17.30
C ASN A 108 -0.72 12.59 -17.75
N ARG A 109 -1.78 12.43 -18.56
CA ARG A 109 -2.26 11.11 -19.04
C ARG A 109 -1.27 10.41 -19.97
N GLN A 110 -0.45 11.14 -20.73
CA GLN A 110 0.53 10.55 -21.65
C GLN A 110 1.68 9.92 -20.85
N GLN A 111 2.20 10.62 -19.84
CA GLN A 111 3.18 10.07 -18.91
C GLN A 111 2.65 8.81 -18.21
N LYS A 112 1.39 8.84 -17.75
CA LYS A 112 0.71 7.67 -17.15
C LYS A 112 0.67 6.47 -18.11
N GLN A 113 0.32 6.68 -19.39
CA GLN A 113 0.33 5.63 -20.41
C GLN A 113 1.73 5.04 -20.65
N ILE A 114 2.78 5.86 -20.56
CA ILE A 114 4.17 5.38 -20.70
C ILE A 114 4.55 4.54 -19.47
N ALA A 115 4.23 4.98 -18.25
CA ALA A 115 4.44 4.21 -17.03
C ALA A 115 3.74 2.83 -17.09
N ASP A 116 2.47 2.77 -17.51
CA ASP A 116 1.72 1.52 -17.74
C ASP A 116 2.35 0.61 -18.82
N SER A 117 3.00 1.21 -19.83
CA SER A 117 3.66 0.46 -20.91
C SER A 117 4.94 -0.23 -20.45
N LEU A 118 5.65 0.39 -19.49
CA LEU A 118 6.89 -0.07 -18.87
C LEU A 118 6.67 -0.92 -17.61
N GLY A 119 5.43 -0.99 -17.10
CA GLY A 119 5.13 -1.68 -15.85
C GLY A 119 5.72 -0.97 -14.62
N ILE A 120 5.67 0.37 -14.62
CA ILE A 120 6.12 1.22 -13.50
C ILE A 120 4.89 1.73 -12.74
N ALA A 121 4.93 1.66 -11.41
CA ALA A 121 3.88 2.22 -10.56
C ALA A 121 3.79 3.74 -10.78
N SER A 122 2.58 4.32 -10.80
CA SER A 122 2.43 5.77 -10.95
C SER A 122 1.40 6.39 -10.00
N VAL A 123 1.72 7.60 -9.56
CA VAL A 123 0.87 8.49 -8.76
C VAL A 123 0.80 9.85 -9.46
N GLY A 124 -0.31 10.55 -9.31
CA GLY A 124 -0.51 11.88 -9.91
C GLY A 124 -1.81 12.50 -9.43
N GLU A 125 -2.12 13.69 -9.93
CA GLU A 125 -3.41 14.33 -9.68
C GLU A 125 -4.53 13.61 -10.46
N PRO A 126 -5.83 13.72 -10.07
CA PRO A 126 -6.92 12.93 -10.66
C PRO A 126 -7.04 13.05 -12.19
N GLN A 127 -6.71 14.22 -12.76
CA GLN A 127 -6.66 14.47 -14.20
C GLN A 127 -5.75 13.51 -14.98
N CYS A 128 -4.67 13.02 -14.36
CA CYS A 128 -3.69 12.11 -14.94
C CYS A 128 -4.26 10.70 -15.19
N GLY A 129 -5.37 10.33 -14.54
CA GLY A 129 -5.98 9.00 -14.66
C GLY A 129 -5.10 7.88 -14.09
N THR A 130 -4.32 8.20 -13.05
CA THR A 130 -3.55 7.22 -12.27
C THR A 130 -4.47 6.33 -11.44
N ARG A 131 -3.96 5.16 -11.05
CA ARG A 131 -4.64 4.28 -10.09
C ARG A 131 -4.61 4.87 -8.67
N TYR A 132 -3.48 5.49 -8.34
CA TYR A 132 -3.26 6.19 -7.09
C TYR A 132 -3.31 7.68 -7.42
N ALA A 133 -4.38 8.35 -7.00
CA ALA A 133 -4.57 9.77 -7.19
C ALA A 133 -4.38 10.48 -5.85
N VAL A 134 -3.75 11.67 -5.87
CA VAL A 134 -3.60 12.55 -4.71
C VAL A 134 -4.22 13.91 -5.00
N GLU A 135 -4.78 14.58 -4.00
CA GLU A 135 -5.37 15.91 -4.16
C GLU A 135 -4.30 16.97 -4.46
N SER A 136 -3.12 16.82 -3.84
CA SER A 136 -1.93 17.61 -4.18
C SER A 136 -0.65 16.79 -4.18
N LEU A 137 0.26 17.06 -5.12
CA LEU A 137 1.61 16.50 -5.08
C LEU A 137 2.40 16.96 -3.83
N ALA A 138 2.01 18.06 -3.17
CA ALA A 138 2.63 18.55 -1.94
C ALA A 138 2.37 17.64 -0.72
N GLU A 139 1.34 16.80 -0.77
CA GLU A 139 0.98 15.85 0.29
C GLU A 139 1.77 14.55 0.20
N LEU A 140 2.54 14.35 -0.88
CA LEU A 140 3.35 13.15 -1.05
C LEU A 140 4.48 13.09 -0.02
N ASP A 141 4.54 11.96 0.66
CA ASP A 141 5.71 11.51 1.41
C ASP A 141 6.25 10.19 0.86
N ILE A 142 7.34 9.73 1.44
CA ILE A 142 8.08 8.55 0.99
C ILE A 142 7.38 7.26 1.37
N GLU A 143 6.63 7.26 2.47
CA GLU A 143 5.91 6.10 2.96
C GLU A 143 4.73 5.78 2.04
N TYR A 144 3.96 6.81 1.67
CA TYR A 144 2.94 6.73 0.63
C TYR A 144 3.51 6.20 -0.70
N LEU A 145 4.61 6.79 -1.19
CA LEU A 145 5.21 6.41 -2.48
C LEU A 145 5.75 4.98 -2.47
N GLU A 146 6.41 4.54 -1.39
CA GLU A 146 6.89 3.17 -1.22
C GLU A 146 5.71 2.19 -1.10
N ARG A 147 4.64 2.53 -0.38
CA ARG A 147 3.43 1.72 -0.26
C ARG A 147 2.72 1.53 -1.60
N VAL A 148 2.59 2.59 -2.40
CA VAL A 148 2.10 2.51 -3.79
C VAL A 148 2.98 1.61 -4.65
N ARG A 149 4.32 1.77 -4.57
CA ARG A 149 5.27 0.91 -5.30
C ARG A 149 5.12 -0.56 -4.92
N ARG A 150 5.07 -0.87 -3.62
CA ARG A 150 4.97 -2.23 -3.10
C ARG A 150 3.69 -2.90 -3.57
N ARG A 151 2.53 -2.26 -3.36
CA ARG A 151 1.21 -2.77 -3.79
C ARG A 151 1.15 -3.02 -5.30
N TYR A 152 1.65 -2.09 -6.12
CA TYR A 152 1.74 -2.28 -7.58
C TYR A 152 2.59 -3.50 -7.98
N ASN A 153 3.62 -3.83 -7.21
CA ASN A 153 4.50 -4.98 -7.43
C ASN A 153 4.07 -6.25 -6.67
N HIS A 154 2.91 -6.25 -6.02
CA HIS A 154 2.38 -7.33 -5.17
C HIS A 154 3.28 -7.70 -3.96
N ILE A 155 4.12 -6.75 -3.54
CA ILE A 155 4.88 -6.81 -2.29
C ILE A 155 3.95 -6.29 -1.19
N PRO A 156 3.76 -7.01 -0.07
CA PRO A 156 2.89 -6.54 1.00
C PRO A 156 3.50 -5.31 1.71
N TRP A 157 2.64 -4.40 2.17
CA TRP A 157 3.01 -3.37 3.15
C TRP A 157 3.18 -3.99 4.54
N ASP A 158 4.26 -3.64 5.24
CA ASP A 158 4.47 -4.01 6.64
C ASP A 158 3.75 -2.97 7.50
N ILE A 159 2.73 -3.38 8.26
CA ILE A 159 1.93 -2.46 9.09
C ILE A 159 2.71 -2.10 10.36
N GLY A 160 3.43 -3.06 10.90
CA GLY A 160 4.33 -2.88 12.03
C GLY A 160 4.66 -4.17 12.76
N GLU A 161 5.35 -4.03 13.88
CA GLU A 161 5.78 -5.15 14.71
C GLU A 161 5.35 -4.96 16.17
N THR A 162 5.22 -6.10 16.85
CA THR A 162 5.11 -6.19 18.30
C THR A 162 6.33 -6.94 18.85
N ASP A 163 6.34 -7.21 20.16
CA ASP A 163 7.41 -8.00 20.81
C ASP A 163 7.63 -9.35 20.12
N ARG A 164 6.54 -10.01 19.68
CA ARG A 164 6.56 -11.39 19.14
C ARG A 164 5.96 -11.53 17.73
N CYS A 165 5.30 -10.52 17.19
CA CYS A 165 4.63 -10.58 15.89
C CYS A 165 5.13 -9.56 14.88
N LEU A 166 5.12 -9.94 13.61
CA LEU A 166 5.10 -9.05 12.45
C LEU A 166 3.66 -9.02 11.92
N ILE A 167 3.14 -7.83 11.63
CA ILE A 167 1.80 -7.62 11.08
C ILE A 167 1.96 -6.95 9.72
N ARG A 168 1.47 -7.59 8.66
CA ARG A 168 1.59 -7.09 7.27
C ARG A 168 0.37 -7.40 6.42
N GLU A 169 0.21 -6.67 5.33
CA GLU A 169 -0.77 -6.98 4.29
C GLU A 169 -0.62 -8.43 3.80
N LEU A 170 -1.75 -9.00 3.35
CA LEU A 170 -1.79 -10.27 2.66
C LEU A 170 -1.16 -10.13 1.27
N SER A 171 -0.33 -11.10 0.87
CA SER A 171 0.09 -11.31 -0.51
C SER A 171 -0.50 -12.61 -1.04
N LEU A 172 -0.68 -12.71 -2.36
CA LEU A 172 -1.27 -13.91 -2.98
C LEU A 172 -0.41 -15.18 -2.79
N SER A 173 0.88 -15.02 -2.46
CA SER A 173 1.75 -16.13 -2.05
C SER A 173 1.40 -16.74 -0.70
N ASP A 174 0.61 -16.04 0.14
CA ASP A 174 0.26 -16.50 1.48
C ASP A 174 -0.95 -17.44 1.50
N LEU A 175 -1.72 -17.53 0.40
CA LEU A 175 -2.93 -18.35 0.32
C LEU A 175 -2.75 -19.79 0.85
N PRO A 176 -1.70 -20.55 0.47
CA PRO A 176 -1.50 -21.90 1.00
C PRO A 176 -1.36 -21.94 2.53
N ALA A 177 -0.69 -20.96 3.14
CA ALA A 177 -0.56 -20.85 4.59
C ALA A 177 -1.86 -20.35 5.24
N LEU A 178 -2.63 -19.51 4.54
CA LEU A 178 -3.96 -19.06 4.99
C LEU A 178 -4.95 -20.23 5.04
N TYR A 179 -4.95 -21.12 4.05
CA TYR A 179 -5.72 -22.37 4.10
C TYR A 179 -5.25 -23.28 5.23
N GLU A 180 -3.93 -23.45 5.45
CA GLU A 180 -3.41 -24.20 6.62
C GLU A 180 -3.88 -23.59 7.95
N LEU A 181 -3.97 -22.26 8.05
CA LEU A 181 -4.48 -21.57 9.24
C LEU A 181 -5.97 -21.87 9.47
N TYR A 182 -6.81 -21.78 8.44
CA TYR A 182 -8.27 -21.95 8.55
C TYR A 182 -8.71 -23.42 8.71
N ASP A 183 -7.92 -24.39 8.26
CA ASP A 183 -8.17 -25.84 8.43
C ASP A 183 -7.88 -26.33 9.86
N LYS A 184 -7.26 -25.50 10.72
CA LYS A 184 -6.99 -25.87 12.12
C LYS A 184 -8.29 -25.99 12.93
N PRO A 185 -8.39 -26.94 13.88
CA PRO A 185 -9.60 -27.15 14.68
C PRO A 185 -10.08 -25.87 15.38
N GLY A 186 -11.37 -25.56 15.24
CA GLY A 186 -12.04 -24.46 15.91
C GLY A 186 -11.86 -23.07 15.28
N MET A 187 -11.10 -22.94 14.18
CA MET A 187 -10.82 -21.63 13.57
C MET A 187 -12.04 -21.01 12.86
N THR A 188 -12.99 -21.83 12.43
CA THR A 188 -14.23 -21.44 11.73
C THR A 188 -15.49 -21.64 12.58
N ASP A 189 -15.36 -21.93 13.88
CA ASP A 189 -16.50 -22.07 14.80
C ASP A 189 -17.28 -20.75 14.98
N PHE A 190 -16.59 -19.62 14.81
CA PHE A 190 -17.10 -18.26 15.02
C PHE A 190 -16.67 -17.25 13.95
N VAL A 191 -16.02 -17.72 12.88
CA VAL A 191 -15.49 -16.92 11.78
C VAL A 191 -15.90 -17.60 10.48
N GLU A 192 -16.31 -16.83 9.48
CA GLU A 192 -16.69 -17.38 8.17
C GLU A 192 -15.49 -18.12 7.54
N PRO A 193 -15.70 -19.33 6.99
CA PRO A 193 -14.64 -20.07 6.30
C PRO A 193 -14.22 -19.37 5.01
N LEU A 194 -13.00 -19.66 4.54
CA LEU A 194 -12.57 -19.27 3.20
C LEU A 194 -13.46 -19.90 2.13
N TYR A 195 -13.50 -19.28 0.95
CA TYR A 195 -14.13 -19.87 -0.23
C TYR A 195 -13.29 -21.07 -0.77
N ASP A 196 -13.71 -21.66 -1.88
CA ASP A 196 -12.82 -22.51 -2.68
C ASP A 196 -11.62 -21.70 -3.21
N TYR A 197 -10.50 -22.38 -3.49
CA TYR A 197 -9.20 -21.75 -3.75
C TYR A 197 -9.23 -20.72 -4.88
N GLU A 198 -9.94 -21.02 -5.96
CA GLU A 198 -10.09 -20.13 -7.13
C GLU A 198 -10.96 -18.91 -6.79
N THR A 199 -12.08 -19.08 -6.09
CA THR A 199 -12.93 -17.96 -5.63
C THR A 199 -12.18 -17.08 -4.62
N GLU A 200 -11.47 -17.68 -3.67
CA GLU A 200 -10.67 -16.98 -2.65
C GLU A 200 -9.50 -16.22 -3.30
N LEU A 201 -8.86 -16.79 -4.32
CA LEU A 201 -7.79 -16.12 -5.08
C LEU A 201 -8.29 -14.83 -5.76
N GLU A 202 -9.48 -14.84 -6.37
CA GLU A 202 -10.07 -13.64 -6.97
C GLU A 202 -10.57 -12.66 -5.90
N TYR A 203 -11.14 -13.15 -4.79
CA TYR A 203 -11.53 -12.31 -3.66
C TYR A 203 -10.32 -11.59 -3.04
N GLN A 204 -9.23 -12.30 -2.76
CA GLN A 204 -8.02 -11.72 -2.17
C GLN A 204 -7.28 -10.78 -3.14
N LYS A 205 -7.30 -11.04 -4.45
CA LYS A 205 -6.88 -10.06 -5.45
C LYS A 205 -7.69 -8.77 -5.30
N ALA A 206 -9.02 -8.86 -5.35
CA ALA A 206 -9.90 -7.70 -5.23
C ALA A 206 -9.71 -6.98 -3.87
N TYR A 207 -9.45 -7.71 -2.79
CA TYR A 207 -9.18 -7.15 -1.46
C TYR A 207 -7.89 -6.32 -1.45
N ILE A 208 -6.77 -6.88 -1.93
CA ILE A 208 -5.49 -6.15 -2.04
C ILE A 208 -5.65 -4.93 -2.93
N GLU A 209 -6.34 -5.10 -4.06
CA GLU A 209 -6.48 -4.10 -5.10
C GLU A 209 -7.35 -2.90 -4.73
N ASN A 210 -8.37 -3.10 -3.88
CA ASN A 210 -9.38 -2.10 -3.56
C ASN A 210 -9.38 -1.71 -2.07
N MET A 211 -9.34 -2.67 -1.14
CA MET A 211 -9.42 -2.36 0.30
C MET A 211 -8.14 -1.68 0.77
N TYR A 212 -6.98 -2.36 0.66
CA TYR A 212 -5.70 -1.75 1.01
C TYR A 212 -5.40 -0.53 0.14
N GLY A 213 -5.68 -0.61 -1.16
CA GLY A 213 -5.42 0.49 -2.10
C GLY A 213 -6.17 1.79 -1.83
N PHE A 214 -7.34 1.73 -1.19
CA PHE A 214 -8.20 2.89 -0.92
C PHE A 214 -8.25 3.30 0.56
N TYR A 215 -8.48 2.34 1.47
CA TYR A 215 -8.60 2.62 2.90
C TYR A 215 -7.27 2.64 3.63
N GLU A 216 -6.24 2.02 3.04
CA GLU A 216 -4.89 1.87 3.61
C GLU A 216 -4.79 1.04 4.89
N TYR A 217 -5.93 0.64 5.47
CA TYR A 217 -6.08 -0.43 6.46
C TYR A 217 -6.90 -1.61 5.92
N GLY A 218 -6.98 -2.70 6.70
CA GLY A 218 -7.76 -3.89 6.36
C GLY A 218 -7.49 -5.06 7.32
N MET A 219 -7.91 -6.27 6.92
CA MET A 219 -7.67 -7.52 7.66
C MET A 219 -6.31 -8.14 7.31
N TRP A 220 -5.28 -7.79 8.09
CA TRP A 220 -3.88 -8.17 7.89
C TRP A 220 -3.52 -9.58 8.39
N LEU A 221 -2.35 -10.05 7.98
CA LEU A 221 -1.77 -11.32 8.41
C LEU A 221 -0.76 -11.13 9.54
N VAL A 222 -0.79 -12.06 10.50
CA VAL A 222 0.02 -12.04 11.73
C VAL A 222 1.05 -13.16 11.66
N PHE A 223 2.33 -12.82 11.66
CA PHE A 223 3.45 -13.77 11.60
C PHE A 223 4.21 -13.81 12.93
N SER A 224 4.64 -15.00 13.36
CA SER A 224 5.55 -15.16 14.51
C SER A 224 6.96 -14.69 14.13
N LYS A 225 7.54 -13.74 14.88
CA LYS A 225 8.93 -13.27 14.68
C LYS A 225 9.97 -14.34 14.99
N GLU A 226 9.64 -15.32 15.82
CA GLU A 226 10.51 -16.45 16.16
C GLU A 226 10.61 -17.47 15.00
N THR A 227 9.50 -17.77 14.34
CA THR A 227 9.41 -18.89 13.39
C THR A 227 9.18 -18.49 11.93
N GLY A 228 8.84 -17.23 11.67
CA GLY A 228 8.43 -16.73 10.36
C GLY A 228 7.08 -17.26 9.86
N LYS A 229 6.37 -18.08 10.66
CA LYS A 229 5.11 -18.70 10.27
C LYS A 229 3.93 -17.77 10.43
N LEU A 230 2.93 -17.93 9.57
CA LEU A 230 1.59 -17.35 9.77
C LEU A 230 0.96 -17.98 11.02
N ILE A 231 0.53 -17.14 11.97
CA ILE A 231 -0.10 -17.57 13.22
C ILE A 231 -1.52 -17.01 13.41
N GLY A 232 -1.99 -16.15 12.50
CA GLY A 232 -3.30 -15.55 12.62
C GLY A 232 -3.60 -14.50 11.55
N ARG A 233 -4.81 -13.94 11.63
CA ARG A 233 -5.31 -12.83 10.81
C ARG A 233 -5.99 -11.84 11.75
N ALA A 234 -5.67 -10.56 11.65
CA ALA A 234 -6.25 -9.53 12.51
C ALA A 234 -6.15 -8.15 11.85
N GLY A 235 -7.14 -7.29 12.07
CA GLY A 235 -7.17 -5.97 11.48
C GLY A 235 -8.53 -5.30 11.60
N LEU A 236 -8.81 -4.39 10.68
CA LEU A 236 -10.00 -3.55 10.67
C LEU A 236 -10.81 -3.75 9.39
N GLU A 237 -12.12 -3.90 9.52
CA GLU A 237 -13.07 -3.72 8.42
C GLU A 237 -14.03 -2.58 8.77
N HIS A 238 -13.78 -1.41 8.16
CA HIS A 238 -14.27 -0.13 8.69
C HIS A 238 -13.84 0.02 10.16
N ASP A 239 -14.76 0.39 11.07
CA ASP A 239 -14.53 0.47 12.52
C ASP A 239 -14.69 -0.87 13.26
N GLU A 240 -14.87 -2.00 12.56
CA GLU A 240 -14.92 -3.34 13.16
C GLU A 240 -13.52 -3.96 13.32
N LEU A 241 -13.13 -4.27 14.57
CA LEU A 241 -11.89 -4.99 14.89
C LEU A 241 -12.12 -6.51 14.86
N GLY A 242 -11.58 -7.16 13.84
CA GLY A 242 -11.58 -8.62 13.67
C GLY A 242 -10.24 -9.27 14.03
N TYR A 243 -10.26 -10.48 14.58
CA TYR A 243 -9.05 -11.27 14.86
C TYR A 243 -9.30 -12.78 14.97
N MET A 244 -8.30 -13.57 14.56
CA MET A 244 -8.18 -15.00 14.79
C MET A 244 -6.70 -15.37 14.99
N ILE A 245 -6.41 -16.27 15.94
CA ILE A 245 -5.05 -16.76 16.24
C ILE A 245 -5.10 -18.28 16.28
N ALA A 246 -4.15 -18.95 15.63
CA ALA A 246 -4.05 -20.41 15.55
C ALA A 246 -4.04 -21.06 16.95
N PRO A 247 -4.67 -22.25 17.15
CA PRO A 247 -4.89 -22.82 18.48
C PRO A 247 -3.62 -22.98 19.32
N GLU A 248 -2.51 -23.36 18.68
CA GLU A 248 -1.19 -23.51 19.30
C GLU A 248 -0.57 -22.20 19.85
N PHE A 249 -1.10 -21.03 19.49
CA PHE A 249 -0.70 -19.71 20.01
C PHE A 249 -1.77 -19.05 20.89
N GLN A 250 -2.93 -19.69 21.09
CA GLN A 250 -3.98 -19.19 21.97
C GLN A 250 -3.56 -19.25 23.45
N ASN A 251 -4.26 -18.48 24.29
CA ASN A 251 -4.01 -18.32 25.74
C ASN A 251 -2.61 -17.82 26.16
N GLN A 252 -1.70 -17.56 25.21
CA GLN A 252 -0.35 -17.04 25.42
C GLN A 252 -0.22 -15.52 25.20
N GLY A 253 -1.36 -14.82 25.13
CA GLY A 253 -1.43 -13.36 25.02
C GLY A 253 -1.26 -12.77 23.62
N TYR A 254 -0.94 -13.58 22.59
CA TYR A 254 -0.76 -13.12 21.20
C TYR A 254 -1.91 -12.24 20.69
N ALA A 255 -3.17 -12.68 20.85
CA ALA A 255 -4.32 -11.86 20.47
C ALA A 255 -4.41 -10.53 21.24
N THR A 256 -4.03 -10.49 22.52
CA THR A 256 -3.98 -9.22 23.29
C THR A 256 -2.91 -8.27 22.77
N GLU A 257 -1.75 -8.80 22.41
CA GLU A 257 -0.61 -8.03 21.89
C GLU A 257 -0.94 -7.41 20.53
N VAL A 258 -1.39 -8.24 19.59
CA VAL A 258 -1.78 -7.84 18.23
C VAL A 258 -2.96 -6.85 18.25
N CYS A 259 -4.04 -7.14 18.98
CA CYS A 259 -5.19 -6.23 19.01
C CYS A 259 -4.86 -4.89 19.67
N ARG A 260 -3.93 -4.83 20.64
CA ARG A 260 -3.46 -3.55 21.20
C ARG A 260 -2.74 -2.71 20.16
N PHE A 261 -1.86 -3.32 19.37
CA PHE A 261 -1.21 -2.65 18.25
C PHE A 261 -2.24 -2.12 17.26
N ILE A 262 -3.24 -2.91 16.87
CA ILE A 262 -4.28 -2.50 15.92
C ILE A 262 -5.15 -1.34 16.45
N ILE A 263 -5.47 -1.33 17.75
CA ILE A 263 -6.20 -0.22 18.39
C ILE A 263 -5.37 1.08 18.38
N GLU A 264 -4.05 0.98 18.58
CA GLU A 264 -3.15 2.13 18.49
C GLU A 264 -3.05 2.64 17.04
N TYR A 265 -2.81 1.72 16.10
CA TYR A 265 -2.80 2.02 14.67
C TYR A 265 -4.08 2.73 14.24
N ALA A 266 -5.26 2.27 14.67
CA ALA A 266 -6.53 2.92 14.40
C ALA A 266 -6.60 4.36 14.92
N ARG A 267 -6.10 4.60 16.14
CA ARG A 267 -6.08 5.95 16.76
C ARG A 267 -5.19 6.91 15.97
N GLU A 268 -4.04 6.44 15.52
CA GLU A 268 -3.01 7.26 14.87
C GLU A 268 -3.26 7.47 13.37
N ASN A 269 -3.85 6.48 12.69
CA ASN A 269 -3.92 6.43 11.21
C ASN A 269 -5.35 6.47 10.65
N THR A 270 -6.39 6.65 11.48
CA THR A 270 -7.78 6.74 10.99
C THR A 270 -8.58 7.84 11.70
N ASP A 271 -9.68 8.24 11.06
CA ASP A 271 -10.63 9.19 11.63
C ASP A 271 -11.60 8.57 12.66
N PHE A 272 -11.49 7.28 12.97
CA PHE A 272 -12.40 6.62 13.90
C PHE A 272 -12.33 7.16 15.33
N GLU A 273 -13.49 7.56 15.87
CA GLU A 273 -13.66 7.94 17.28
C GLU A 273 -13.78 6.70 18.19
N GLU A 274 -14.33 5.61 17.65
CA GLU A 274 -14.65 4.36 18.33
C GLU A 274 -14.37 3.18 17.40
N LEU A 275 -14.02 2.03 17.99
CA LEU A 275 -14.05 0.73 17.33
C LEU A 275 -15.13 -0.15 17.96
N TYR A 276 -15.64 -1.11 17.20
CA TYR A 276 -16.46 -2.19 17.74
C TYR A 276 -15.95 -3.59 17.37
N CYS A 277 -16.45 -4.61 18.05
CA CYS A 277 -16.33 -6.01 17.68
C CYS A 277 -17.71 -6.66 17.75
N ARG A 278 -18.12 -7.42 16.74
CA ARG A 278 -19.24 -8.36 16.85
C ARG A 278 -18.73 -9.71 17.33
N ILE A 279 -19.24 -10.21 18.46
CA ILE A 279 -18.74 -11.44 19.09
C ILE A 279 -19.92 -12.35 19.44
N ASP A 280 -19.90 -13.59 18.97
CA ASP A 280 -20.81 -14.63 19.47
C ASP A 280 -20.52 -14.91 20.95
N GLU A 281 -21.54 -14.84 21.81
CA GLU A 281 -21.35 -14.99 23.26
C GLU A 281 -20.90 -16.40 23.69
N ARG A 282 -21.00 -17.41 22.80
CA ARG A 282 -20.36 -18.73 23.00
C ARG A 282 -18.84 -18.67 22.85
N ASN A 283 -18.30 -17.68 22.14
CA ASN A 283 -16.86 -17.43 22.03
C ASN A 283 -16.36 -16.68 23.27
N GLU A 284 -16.36 -17.38 24.41
CA GLU A 284 -15.92 -16.80 25.68
C GLU A 284 -14.48 -16.25 25.63
N ALA A 285 -13.63 -16.80 24.76
CA ALA A 285 -12.26 -16.34 24.58
C ALA A 285 -12.23 -14.91 24.03
N SER A 286 -12.99 -14.64 22.97
CA SER A 286 -13.14 -13.29 22.41
C SER A 286 -13.88 -12.35 23.37
N VAL A 287 -14.93 -12.81 24.06
CA VAL A 287 -15.63 -12.01 25.09
C VAL A 287 -14.67 -11.58 26.22
N ARG A 288 -13.82 -12.48 26.71
CA ARG A 288 -12.79 -12.15 27.71
C ARG A 288 -11.74 -11.20 27.15
N LEU A 289 -11.35 -11.35 25.88
CA LEU A 289 -10.36 -10.47 25.25
C LEU A 289 -10.89 -9.06 25.05
N ALA A 290 -12.10 -8.89 24.51
CA ALA A 290 -12.73 -7.58 24.33
C ALA A 290 -12.81 -6.80 25.65
N LYS A 291 -13.27 -7.44 26.72
CA LYS A 291 -13.30 -6.87 28.09
C LYS A 291 -11.88 -6.50 28.58
N LYS A 292 -10.87 -7.35 28.34
CA LYS A 292 -9.46 -7.08 28.70
C LYS A 292 -8.82 -5.94 27.89
N LEU A 293 -9.28 -5.69 26.67
CA LEU A 293 -8.90 -4.55 25.84
C LEU A 293 -9.68 -3.27 26.19
N GLY A 294 -10.64 -3.36 27.11
CA GLY A 294 -11.47 -2.24 27.55
C GLY A 294 -12.55 -1.87 26.53
N PHE A 295 -13.13 -2.85 25.85
CA PHE A 295 -14.43 -2.71 25.18
C PHE A 295 -15.56 -3.03 26.17
N THR A 296 -16.68 -2.31 26.06
CA THR A 296 -17.91 -2.51 26.83
C THR A 296 -19.00 -3.13 25.94
N ASN A 297 -19.81 -4.04 26.48
CA ASN A 297 -20.94 -4.61 25.74
C ASN A 297 -22.02 -3.52 25.57
N SER A 298 -22.47 -3.29 24.33
CA SER A 298 -23.49 -2.30 23.98
C SER A 298 -24.84 -2.89 23.56
N GLY A 299 -25.05 -4.20 23.76
CA GLY A 299 -26.27 -4.93 23.40
C GLY A 299 -26.08 -5.95 22.27
N ASN A 300 -27.13 -6.75 22.03
CA ASN A 300 -27.19 -7.76 20.99
C ASN A 300 -27.32 -7.12 19.59
N VAL A 301 -26.86 -7.82 18.55
CA VAL A 301 -27.04 -7.42 17.15
C VAL A 301 -28.49 -7.58 16.70
N ASP A 302 -29.12 -8.68 17.09
CA ASP A 302 -30.52 -9.03 16.83
C ASP A 302 -30.98 -10.06 17.89
N ASP A 303 -32.29 -10.26 18.10
CA ASP A 303 -32.80 -11.22 19.10
C ASP A 303 -32.58 -12.69 18.69
N ASP A 304 -32.51 -12.97 17.38
CA ASP A 304 -32.30 -14.31 16.82
C ASP A 304 -30.81 -14.69 16.64
N ILE A 305 -29.87 -13.76 16.92
CA ILE A 305 -28.42 -13.97 16.76
C ILE A 305 -27.74 -13.92 18.13
N ASN A 306 -27.03 -14.98 18.50
CA ASN A 306 -26.28 -15.07 19.76
C ASN A 306 -24.99 -14.23 19.77
N ALA A 307 -25.02 -13.02 19.22
CA ALA A 307 -23.86 -12.12 19.13
C ALA A 307 -24.16 -10.75 19.73
N SER A 308 -23.22 -10.26 20.56
CA SER A 308 -23.24 -8.90 21.06
C SER A 308 -22.27 -8.01 20.29
N ILE A 309 -22.57 -6.71 20.30
CA ILE A 309 -21.63 -5.66 19.92
C ILE A 309 -20.86 -5.23 21.17
N TYR A 310 -19.54 -5.21 21.07
CA TYR A 310 -18.62 -4.66 22.05
C TYR A 310 -18.02 -3.38 21.48
N ARG A 311 -18.03 -2.26 22.24
CA ARG A 311 -17.64 -0.92 21.78
C ARG A 311 -16.53 -0.32 22.62
N LYS A 312 -15.65 0.47 21.99
CA LYS A 312 -14.52 1.15 22.64
C LYS A 312 -14.21 2.47 21.93
N ASN A 313 -14.46 3.60 22.61
CA ASN A 313 -13.89 4.86 22.18
C ASN A 313 -12.35 4.79 22.20
N ILE A 314 -11.71 5.24 21.11
CA ILE A 314 -10.25 5.18 20.95
C ILE A 314 -9.57 6.55 21.05
N LYS A 315 -10.26 7.68 20.83
CA LYS A 315 -9.66 9.03 20.84
C LYS A 315 -9.79 9.78 22.17
N ASN A 316 -10.81 9.51 22.98
CA ASN A 316 -11.02 10.13 24.29
C ASN A 316 -10.44 9.29 25.43
N ASN A 317 -9.36 9.78 26.04
CA ASN A 317 -8.80 9.26 27.29
C ASN A 317 -9.61 9.70 28.53
N GLU A 318 -10.95 9.66 28.47
CA GLU A 318 -11.77 9.82 29.68
C GLU A 318 -11.66 8.54 30.52
N LYS A 319 -10.80 8.60 31.53
CA LYS A 319 -10.82 7.66 32.65
C LYS A 319 -12.18 7.75 33.34
N HIS A 320 -12.96 6.67 33.27
CA HIS A 320 -14.02 6.36 34.23
C HIS A 320 -13.51 5.34 35.25
#